data_AF-I3UXX2-F1
#
_entry.id   AF-I3UXX2-F1
#
_cell.length_a   1.000
_cell.length_b   1.000
_cell.length_c   1.000
_cell.angle_alpha   90.00
_cell.angle_beta   90.00
_cell.angle_gamma   90.00
#
_symmetry.space_group_name_H-M   'P 1'
#
loop_
_entity.id
_entity.type
_entity.pdbx_description
1 polymer ?
#
loop_
_entity_poly.entity_id
_entity_poly.type
_entity_poly.pdbx_seq_one_letter_code
_entity_poly.pdbx_strand_id
1 'polypeptide(L)'
;MEVVVLLLGAIVSYLTRGRGDARVLAQEMAASRKGARLGQWMLQHEEGLKKRPDLQVPERRKGAMDDPQPVSPNQPRKAPTKTHPGAMALHNVECFKADKVPEYKIGEFKRQLNGQEDGLNWMTVEEFLEKVENPNQRNKGLAQRARKKEQEFIKEKIEKELRKTMGPFEAQRVAIEKARNRMSITAALHNPDLVAGGRDVISDFGDRQVNSVIGAQWKTRIPNLKKAAETVPLESRGSIRMNVKLHKC
;
A
#
# COMPACT_ATOMS: atom_id res chain seq x y z
N MET A 1 -2.20 26.25 0.34
CA MET A 1 -3.27 26.19 -0.70
C MET A 1 -3.05 25.01 -1.65
N GLU A 2 -1.81 24.68 -2.06
CA GLU A 2 -1.53 23.54 -2.97
C GLU A 2 -1.93 22.15 -2.46
N VAL A 3 -1.74 21.86 -1.15
CA VAL A 3 -2.08 20.54 -0.58
C VAL A 3 -3.58 20.24 -0.65
N VAL A 4 -4.43 21.27 -0.58
CA VAL A 4 -5.89 21.13 -0.68
C VAL A 4 -6.29 20.80 -2.13
N VAL A 5 -5.60 21.38 -3.12
CA VAL A 5 -5.85 21.12 -4.55
C VAL A 5 -5.44 19.70 -4.94
N LEU A 6 -4.31 19.20 -4.42
CA LEU A 6 -3.84 17.83 -4.68
C LEU A 6 -4.77 16.77 -4.06
N LEU A 7 -5.29 17.03 -2.85
CA LEU A 7 -6.29 16.16 -2.21
C LEU A 7 -7.61 16.16 -2.99
N LEU A 8 -8.08 17.31 -3.44
CA LEU A 8 -9.28 17.41 -4.28
C LEU A 8 -9.08 16.70 -5.63
N GLY A 9 -7.89 16.79 -6.24
CA GLY A 9 -7.58 16.06 -7.48
C GLY A 9 -7.54 14.53 -7.31
N ALA A 10 -7.05 14.02 -6.18
CA ALA A 10 -7.10 12.59 -5.88
C ALA A 10 -8.54 12.09 -5.71
N ILE A 11 -9.40 12.90 -5.08
CA ILE A 11 -10.81 12.59 -4.87
C ILE A 11 -11.59 12.64 -6.21
N VAL A 12 -11.38 13.66 -7.04
CA VAL A 12 -12.04 13.75 -8.35
C VAL A 12 -11.58 12.64 -9.30
N SER A 13 -10.30 12.25 -9.25
CA SER A 13 -9.76 11.12 -10.01
C SER A 13 -10.36 9.78 -9.56
N TYR A 14 -10.71 9.65 -8.27
CA TYR A 14 -11.41 8.48 -7.73
C TYR A 14 -12.88 8.41 -8.22
N LEU A 15 -13.57 9.56 -8.27
CA LEU A 15 -14.98 9.64 -8.66
C LEU A 15 -15.21 9.55 -10.18
N THR A 16 -14.39 10.22 -11.00
CA THR A 16 -14.55 10.27 -12.47
C THR A 16 -14.18 8.96 -13.18
N ARG A 17 -13.40 8.08 -12.53
CA ARG A 17 -13.00 6.78 -13.08
C ARG A 17 -13.99 5.64 -12.79
N GLY A 18 -15.17 5.95 -12.22
CA GLY A 18 -16.18 4.95 -11.87
C GLY A 18 -15.74 3.93 -10.81
N ARG A 19 -14.75 4.29 -9.98
CA ARG A 19 -14.14 3.40 -8.97
C ARG A 19 -14.66 3.60 -7.54
N GLY A 20 -15.66 4.47 -7.34
CA GLY A 20 -16.35 4.62 -6.06
C GLY A 20 -17.42 5.72 -6.06
N ASP A 21 -18.31 5.68 -5.08
CA ASP A 21 -19.42 6.62 -4.86
C ASP A 21 -18.96 7.80 -3.97
N ALA A 22 -19.21 9.03 -4.41
CA ALA A 22 -18.88 10.26 -3.67
C ALA A 22 -19.49 10.30 -2.27
N ARG A 23 -20.65 9.69 -2.10
CA ARG A 23 -21.34 9.58 -0.81
C ARG A 23 -20.60 8.67 0.16
N VAL A 24 -20.06 7.55 -0.34
CA VAL A 24 -19.27 6.60 0.46
C VAL A 24 -17.99 7.27 0.95
N LEU A 25 -17.29 7.99 0.05
CA LEU A 25 -16.08 8.72 0.42
C LEU A 25 -16.36 9.85 1.43
N ALA A 26 -17.45 10.59 1.27
CA ALA A 26 -17.86 11.61 2.24
C ALA A 26 -18.18 11.01 3.62
N GLN A 27 -18.77 9.81 3.65
CA GLN A 27 -19.08 9.08 4.88
C GLN A 27 -17.82 8.60 5.59
N GLU A 28 -16.81 8.11 4.86
CA GLU A 28 -15.50 7.76 5.43
C GLU A 28 -14.77 8.99 5.99
N MET A 29 -14.86 10.12 5.30
CA MET A 29 -14.26 11.38 5.76
C MET A 29 -14.94 11.97 7.00
N ALA A 30 -16.18 11.56 7.29
CA ALA A 30 -16.93 12.03 8.45
C ALA A 30 -16.38 11.55 9.81
N ALA A 31 -15.38 10.67 9.81
CA ALA A 31 -14.67 10.21 11.02
C ALA A 31 -13.98 11.34 11.82
N SER A 32 -13.90 12.56 11.27
CA SER A 32 -13.45 13.74 12.01
C SER A 32 -14.32 14.96 11.69
N ARG A 33 -14.48 15.92 12.63
CA ARG A 33 -15.25 17.16 12.39
C ARG A 33 -14.76 17.96 11.18
N LYS A 34 -13.45 17.95 10.90
CA LYS A 34 -12.86 18.63 9.74
C LYS A 34 -13.12 17.86 8.44
N GLY A 35 -12.99 16.53 8.48
CA GLY A 35 -13.29 15.67 7.33
C GLY A 35 -14.77 15.64 6.97
N ALA A 36 -15.68 15.71 7.96
CA ALA A 36 -17.11 15.83 7.75
C ALA A 36 -17.47 17.13 6.99
N ARG A 37 -16.89 18.26 7.39
CA ARG A 37 -17.07 19.54 6.67
C ARG A 37 -16.52 19.48 5.24
N LEU A 38 -15.38 18.83 5.05
CA LEU A 38 -14.75 18.69 3.73
C LEU A 38 -15.55 17.76 2.81
N GLY A 39 -16.03 16.62 3.33
CA GLY A 39 -16.89 15.68 2.60
C GLY A 39 -18.23 16.31 2.21
N GLN A 40 -18.82 17.11 3.10
CA GLN A 40 -20.05 17.85 2.81
C GLN A 40 -19.84 18.94 1.75
N TRP A 41 -18.73 19.69 1.83
CA TRP A 41 -18.36 20.68 0.80
C TRP A 41 -18.13 20.01 -0.56
N MET A 42 -17.45 18.86 -0.58
CA MET A 42 -17.21 18.08 -1.79
C MET A 42 -18.50 17.62 -2.46
N LEU A 43 -19.47 17.08 -1.70
CA LEU A 43 -20.77 16.67 -2.23
C LEU A 43 -21.55 17.86 -2.82
N GLN A 44 -21.46 19.04 -2.22
CA GLN A 44 -22.09 20.26 -2.74
C GLN A 44 -21.45 20.78 -4.02
N HIS A 45 -20.17 20.49 -4.26
CA HIS A 45 -19.39 21.00 -5.39
C HIS A 45 -18.97 19.90 -6.38
N GLU A 46 -19.59 18.71 -6.30
CA GLU A 46 -19.23 17.52 -7.06
C GLU A 46 -19.25 17.76 -8.58
N GLU A 47 -20.32 18.37 -9.09
CA GLU A 47 -20.49 18.64 -10.52
C GLU A 47 -19.50 19.69 -11.05
N GLY A 48 -19.13 20.68 -10.21
CA GLY A 48 -18.11 21.67 -10.57
C GLY A 48 -16.71 21.05 -10.61
N LEU A 49 -16.42 20.13 -9.69
CA LEU A 49 -15.17 19.39 -9.61
C LEU A 49 -14.97 18.42 -10.79
N LYS A 50 -16.03 17.74 -11.26
CA LYS A 50 -15.97 16.87 -12.45
C LYS A 50 -15.64 17.63 -13.74
N LYS A 51 -16.08 18.89 -13.84
CA LYS A 51 -15.91 19.74 -15.03
C LYS A 51 -14.55 20.45 -15.12
N ARG A 52 -13.71 20.33 -14.10
CA ARG A 52 -12.39 20.99 -14.02
C ARG A 52 -11.35 20.25 -14.88
N PRO A 53 -10.85 20.85 -15.98
CA PRO A 53 -9.94 20.18 -16.90
C PRO A 53 -8.55 19.90 -16.32
N ASP A 54 -8.12 20.69 -15.32
CA ASP A 54 -6.88 20.48 -14.54
C ASP A 54 -6.93 19.21 -13.66
N LEU A 55 -8.12 18.72 -13.35
CA LEU A 55 -8.33 17.50 -12.55
C LEU A 55 -8.63 16.27 -13.40
N GLN A 56 -8.81 16.45 -14.72
CA GLN A 56 -8.96 15.37 -15.68
C GLN A 56 -7.58 14.98 -16.21
N VAL A 57 -7.16 13.73 -15.96
CA VAL A 57 -5.92 13.21 -16.54
C VAL A 57 -6.12 13.06 -18.06
N PRO A 58 -5.15 13.44 -18.92
CA PRO A 58 -5.31 13.35 -20.36
C PRO A 58 -5.72 11.94 -20.78
N GLU A 59 -6.80 11.85 -21.56
CA GLU A 59 -7.28 10.60 -22.12
C GLU A 59 -6.17 10.00 -22.99
N ARG A 60 -5.78 8.76 -22.69
CA ARG A 60 -4.87 8.00 -23.57
C ARG A 60 -5.56 7.88 -24.92
N ARG A 61 -5.05 8.62 -25.91
CA ARG A 61 -5.50 8.56 -27.31
C ARG A 61 -5.64 7.11 -27.75
N LYS A 62 -6.88 6.69 -27.96
CA LYS A 62 -7.24 5.60 -28.88
C LYS A 62 -7.29 6.21 -30.28
N GLY A 63 -6.63 5.58 -31.25
CA GLY A 63 -6.97 5.75 -32.67
C GLY A 63 -5.79 5.90 -33.63
N ALA A 64 -5.48 4.80 -34.34
CA ALA A 64 -5.07 4.68 -35.74
C ALA A 64 -4.66 3.20 -35.92
N MET A 65 -5.31 2.32 -36.67
CA MET A 65 -6.23 2.44 -37.80
C MET A 65 -7.20 1.24 -37.78
N ASP A 66 -8.46 1.48 -38.18
CA ASP A 66 -9.38 0.45 -38.67
C ASP A 66 -8.99 0.07 -40.10
N ASP A 67 -9.06 -1.22 -40.43
CA ASP A 67 -9.70 -1.67 -41.66
C ASP A 67 -10.34 -3.07 -41.42
N PRO A 68 -11.58 -3.33 -41.86
CA PRO A 68 -12.34 -4.52 -41.50
C PRO A 68 -12.36 -5.60 -42.60
N GLN A 69 -12.12 -6.87 -42.25
CA GLN A 69 -12.60 -8.03 -43.04
C GLN A 69 -12.53 -9.38 -42.26
N PRO A 70 -13.24 -10.45 -42.69
CA PRO A 70 -14.52 -10.87 -42.12
C PRO A 70 -14.45 -12.10 -41.19
N VAL A 71 -15.55 -12.30 -40.47
CA VAL A 71 -15.79 -13.35 -39.48
C VAL A 71 -15.82 -14.76 -40.11
N SER A 72 -15.20 -15.75 -39.47
CA SER A 72 -15.54 -17.16 -39.65
C SER A 72 -15.65 -17.87 -38.28
N PRO A 73 -16.70 -18.68 -38.02
CA PRO A 73 -17.06 -19.13 -36.68
C PRO A 73 -16.55 -20.56 -36.42
N ASN A 74 -15.68 -20.72 -35.41
CA ASN A 74 -15.61 -21.89 -34.51
C ASN A 74 -14.28 -21.89 -33.77
N GLN A 75 -14.29 -21.57 -32.46
CA GLN A 75 -13.48 -22.27 -31.45
C GLN A 75 -13.86 -21.83 -30.02
N PRO A 76 -13.82 -22.74 -29.01
CA PRO A 76 -14.36 -22.49 -27.68
C PRO A 76 -13.48 -21.53 -26.86
N ARG A 77 -14.13 -20.65 -26.10
CA ARG A 77 -13.53 -19.67 -25.20
C ARG A 77 -12.62 -20.34 -24.14
N LYS A 78 -11.30 -20.28 -24.32
CA LYS A 78 -10.38 -20.18 -23.18
C LYS A 78 -10.16 -18.71 -22.88
N ALA A 79 -10.60 -18.26 -21.71
CA ALA A 79 -10.30 -16.92 -21.23
C ALA A 79 -8.78 -16.78 -21.08
N PRO A 80 -8.12 -15.84 -21.77
CA PRO A 80 -6.70 -15.60 -21.53
C PRO A 80 -6.60 -14.80 -20.23
N THR A 81 -6.11 -15.43 -19.17
CA THR A 81 -5.47 -14.70 -18.08
C THR A 81 -4.38 -13.87 -18.73
N LYS A 82 -4.55 -12.54 -18.74
CA LYS A 82 -3.57 -11.61 -19.31
C LYS A 82 -2.24 -11.79 -18.57
N THR A 83 -1.35 -12.58 -19.13
CA THR A 83 0.06 -12.63 -18.76
C THR A 83 0.60 -11.25 -19.04
N HIS A 84 0.91 -10.50 -17.98
CA HIS A 84 1.72 -9.30 -18.13
C HIS A 84 3.09 -9.76 -18.64
N PRO A 85 3.58 -9.24 -19.80
CA PRO A 85 4.93 -9.56 -20.24
C PRO A 85 5.90 -9.18 -19.12
N GLY A 86 6.60 -10.17 -18.55
CA GLY A 86 7.54 -9.95 -17.45
C GLY A 86 7.03 -10.29 -16.04
N ALA A 87 5.87 -10.94 -15.86
CA ALA A 87 5.42 -11.41 -14.56
C ALA A 87 4.83 -12.83 -14.62
N MET A 88 4.93 -13.59 -13.52
CA MET A 88 4.36 -14.93 -13.41
C MET A 88 2.83 -14.91 -13.48
N ALA A 89 2.21 -16.08 -13.61
CA ALA A 89 0.76 -16.19 -13.48
C ALA A 89 0.29 -15.63 -12.13
N LEU A 90 -0.82 -14.88 -12.14
CA LEU A 90 -1.36 -14.27 -10.93
C LEU A 90 -1.66 -15.36 -9.90
N HIS A 91 -1.05 -15.26 -8.72
CA HIS A 91 -1.29 -16.12 -7.58
C HIS A 91 -2.06 -15.37 -6.51
N ASN A 92 -3.27 -15.85 -6.19
CA ASN A 92 -4.06 -15.33 -5.07
C ASN A 92 -3.64 -16.08 -3.81
N VAL A 93 -2.94 -15.40 -2.90
CA VAL A 93 -2.54 -15.97 -1.61
C VAL A 93 -3.77 -16.08 -0.71
N GLU A 94 -3.77 -17.05 0.20
CA GLU A 94 -4.83 -17.20 1.19
C GLU A 94 -5.05 -15.89 1.97
N CYS A 95 -6.32 -15.50 2.12
CA CYS A 95 -6.72 -14.26 2.77
C CYS A 95 -6.08 -14.12 4.15
N PHE A 96 -5.67 -12.91 4.55
CA PHE A 96 -5.09 -12.62 5.86
C PHE A 96 -6.19 -12.25 6.86
N LYS A 97 -6.26 -13.00 7.96
CA LYS A 97 -7.23 -12.78 9.03
C LYS A 97 -6.90 -11.52 9.81
N ALA A 98 -7.92 -10.72 10.08
CA ALA A 98 -7.83 -9.48 10.86
C ALA A 98 -8.52 -9.60 12.23
N ASP A 99 -8.90 -10.81 12.67
CA ASP A 99 -9.69 -11.05 13.89
C ASP A 99 -9.04 -10.48 15.18
N LYS A 100 -7.70 -10.33 15.17
CA LYS A 100 -6.92 -9.77 16.29
C LYS A 100 -6.62 -8.27 16.12
N VAL A 101 -7.24 -7.61 15.16
CA VAL A 101 -7.06 -6.19 14.84
C VAL A 101 -8.36 -5.45 15.15
N PRO A 102 -8.34 -4.44 16.03
CA PRO A 102 -9.51 -3.61 16.28
C PRO A 102 -10.02 -2.94 14.99
N GLU A 103 -11.34 -2.75 14.87
CA GLU A 103 -11.98 -2.22 13.65
C GLU A 103 -11.34 -0.91 13.16
N TYR A 104 -11.05 0.01 14.07
CA TYR A 104 -10.42 1.30 13.74
C TYR A 104 -8.98 1.18 13.19
N LYS A 105 -8.36 -0.01 13.26
CA LYS A 105 -7.04 -0.32 12.68
C LYS A 105 -7.12 -1.14 11.39
N ILE A 106 -8.31 -1.49 10.90
CA ILE A 106 -8.44 -2.27 9.66
C ILE A 106 -7.88 -1.52 8.45
N GLY A 107 -7.98 -0.19 8.41
CA GLY A 107 -7.31 0.62 7.39
C GLY A 107 -5.78 0.48 7.43
N GLU A 108 -5.20 0.44 8.64
CA GLU A 108 -3.78 0.15 8.89
C GLU A 108 -3.40 -1.25 8.36
N PHE A 109 -4.21 -2.26 8.71
CA PHE A 109 -4.00 -3.62 8.27
C PHE A 109 -3.95 -3.74 6.75
N LYS A 110 -4.91 -3.13 6.05
CA LYS A 110 -4.92 -3.10 4.59
C LYS A 110 -3.70 -2.35 4.03
N ARG A 111 -3.30 -1.23 4.63
CA ARG A 111 -2.11 -0.47 4.19
C ARG A 111 -0.84 -1.31 4.28
N GLN A 112 -0.59 -1.93 5.43
CA GLN A 112 0.60 -2.76 5.61
C GLN A 112 0.55 -4.00 4.71
N LEU A 113 -0.61 -4.64 4.56
CA LEU A 113 -0.76 -5.78 3.65
C LEU A 113 -0.49 -5.40 2.19
N ASN A 114 -0.93 -4.22 1.74
CA ASN A 114 -0.59 -3.71 0.41
C ASN A 114 0.92 -3.45 0.27
N GLY A 115 1.58 -2.90 1.29
CA GLY A 115 3.04 -2.75 1.28
C GLY A 115 3.78 -4.08 1.10
N GLN A 116 3.25 -5.17 1.68
CA GLN A 116 3.76 -6.52 1.47
C GLN A 116 3.54 -7.00 0.03
N GLU A 117 2.35 -6.79 -0.52
CA GLU A 117 2.00 -7.14 -1.91
C GLU A 117 2.90 -6.41 -2.90
N ASP A 118 3.06 -5.10 -2.74
CA ASP A 118 3.90 -4.26 -3.59
C ASP A 118 5.36 -4.70 -3.54
N GLY A 119 5.85 -4.99 -2.33
CA GLY A 119 7.21 -5.50 -2.13
C GLY A 119 7.45 -6.84 -2.81
N LEU A 120 6.51 -7.79 -2.69
CA LEU A 120 6.57 -9.06 -3.41
C LEU A 120 6.54 -8.84 -4.92
N ASN A 121 5.63 -8.01 -5.43
CA ASN A 121 5.49 -7.79 -6.88
C ASN A 121 6.63 -6.97 -7.50
N TRP A 122 7.50 -6.38 -6.68
CA TRP A 122 8.71 -5.71 -7.15
C TRP A 122 9.88 -6.66 -7.41
N MET A 123 9.93 -7.81 -6.71
CA MET A 123 11.03 -8.77 -6.84
C MET A 123 10.81 -9.76 -7.98
N THR A 124 11.92 -10.30 -8.48
CA THR A 124 11.91 -11.41 -9.43
C THR A 124 11.53 -12.72 -8.73
N VAL A 125 11.11 -13.70 -9.52
CA VAL A 125 10.83 -15.04 -9.02
C VAL A 125 12.10 -15.68 -8.45
N GLU A 126 13.25 -15.44 -9.09
CA GLU A 126 14.55 -15.90 -8.60
C GLU A 126 14.88 -15.30 -7.23
N GLU A 127 14.76 -13.98 -7.08
CA GLU A 127 14.99 -13.29 -5.81
C GLU A 127 14.09 -13.84 -4.70
N PHE A 128 12.79 -14.00 -4.97
CA PHE A 128 11.85 -14.55 -3.99
C PHE A 128 12.25 -15.96 -3.53
N LEU A 129 12.51 -16.86 -4.46
CA LEU A 129 12.86 -18.26 -4.15
C LEU A 129 14.20 -18.34 -3.40
N GLU A 130 15.20 -17.56 -3.82
CA GLU A 130 16.49 -17.49 -3.14
C GLU A 130 16.33 -17.03 -1.68
N LYS A 131 15.52 -15.99 -1.44
CA LYS A 131 15.34 -15.40 -0.10
C LYS A 131 14.47 -16.24 0.82
N VAL A 132 13.52 -17.00 0.28
CA VAL A 132 12.73 -17.95 1.08
C VAL A 132 13.55 -19.19 1.44
N GLU A 133 14.41 -19.67 0.55
CA GLU A 133 15.31 -20.80 0.83
C GLU A 133 16.47 -20.40 1.76
N ASN A 134 17.03 -19.21 1.53
CA ASN A 134 18.16 -18.65 2.27
C ASN A 134 17.77 -17.30 2.88
N PRO A 135 17.04 -17.30 4.02
CA PRO A 135 16.61 -16.06 4.67
C PRO A 135 17.79 -15.17 5.02
N ASN A 136 17.68 -13.88 4.69
CA ASN A 136 18.71 -12.89 5.02
C ASN A 136 18.98 -12.89 6.54
N GLN A 137 20.26 -12.79 6.92
CA GLN A 137 20.62 -12.54 8.30
C GLN A 137 20.16 -11.14 8.72
N ARG A 138 19.32 -11.10 9.76
CA ARG A 138 18.81 -9.84 10.31
C ARG A 138 19.91 -9.05 11.00
N ASN A 139 20.15 -7.82 10.55
CA ASN A 139 20.96 -6.84 11.25
C ASN A 139 20.19 -6.32 12.47
N LYS A 140 20.59 -6.79 13.66
CA LYS A 140 19.95 -6.44 14.94
C LYS A 140 19.84 -4.93 15.17
N GLY A 141 20.78 -4.13 14.65
CA GLY A 141 20.80 -2.68 14.84
C GLY A 141 20.02 -1.87 13.80
N LEU A 142 19.63 -2.45 12.65
CA LEU A 142 19.01 -1.70 11.56
C LEU A 142 17.67 -1.09 11.98
N ALA A 143 16.75 -1.92 12.46
CA ALA A 143 15.44 -1.47 12.92
C ALA A 143 15.56 -0.47 14.09
N GLN A 144 16.51 -0.69 15.01
CA GLN A 144 16.75 0.21 16.14
C GLN A 144 17.20 1.60 15.66
N ARG A 145 18.18 1.66 14.73
CA ARG A 145 18.66 2.93 14.15
C ARG A 145 17.56 3.64 13.38
N ALA A 146 16.78 2.92 12.57
CA ALA A 146 15.66 3.51 11.83
C ALA A 146 14.61 4.10 12.78
N ARG A 147 14.23 3.36 13.83
CA ARG A 147 13.30 3.85 14.85
C ARG A 147 13.82 5.07 15.61
N LYS A 148 15.11 5.12 15.94
CA LYS A 148 15.72 6.29 16.59
C LYS A 148 15.62 7.53 15.70
N LYS A 149 15.92 7.39 14.41
CA LYS A 149 15.80 8.48 13.42
C LYS A 149 14.34 8.96 13.29
N GLU A 150 13.39 8.02 13.20
CA GLU A 150 11.97 8.35 13.10
C GLU A 150 11.45 9.05 14.37
N GLN A 151 11.88 8.59 15.55
CA GLN A 151 11.53 9.24 16.82
C GLN A 151 12.00 10.69 16.85
N GLU A 152 13.23 10.95 16.40
CA GLU A 152 13.79 12.30 16.35
C GLU A 152 13.03 13.18 15.36
N PHE A 153 12.73 12.66 14.18
CA PHE A 153 11.91 13.35 13.18
C PHE A 153 10.52 13.73 13.70
N ILE A 154 9.83 12.79 14.36
CA ILE A 154 8.52 13.05 14.98
C ILE A 154 8.64 14.11 16.07
N LYS A 155 9.66 14.02 16.93
CA LYS A 155 9.91 14.97 18.01
C LYS A 155 10.08 16.38 17.44
N GLU A 156 11.00 16.57 16.49
CA GLU A 156 11.28 17.86 15.87
C GLU A 156 10.03 18.46 15.21
N LYS A 157 9.26 17.64 14.49
CA LYS A 157 8.02 18.07 13.85
C LYS A 157 6.98 18.55 14.86
N ILE A 158 6.78 17.81 15.94
CA ILE A 158 5.82 18.17 16.99
C ILE A 158 6.30 19.43 17.72
N GLU A 159 7.57 19.49 18.10
CA GLU A 159 8.15 20.64 18.80
C GLU A 159 7.99 21.94 17.98
N LYS A 160 8.27 21.89 16.67
CA LYS A 160 8.11 23.02 15.76
C LYS A 160 6.68 23.55 15.74
N GLU A 161 5.69 22.67 15.76
CA GLU A 161 4.28 23.07 15.80
C GLU A 161 3.88 23.64 17.16
N LEU A 162 4.30 23.01 18.25
CA LEU A 162 3.96 23.45 19.60
C LEU A 162 4.56 24.82 19.95
N ARG A 163 5.79 25.10 19.49
CA ARG A 163 6.46 26.41 19.69
C ARG A 163 5.68 27.61 19.16
N LYS A 164 4.68 27.41 18.28
CA LYS A 164 3.79 28.48 17.83
C LYS A 164 2.79 28.93 18.91
N THR A 165 2.64 28.14 19.98
CA THR A 165 1.58 28.31 20.98
C THR A 165 2.06 28.17 22.43
N MET A 166 3.30 27.73 22.68
CA MET A 166 3.86 27.55 24.02
C MET A 166 5.36 27.82 24.08
N GLY A 167 5.90 27.98 25.28
CA GLY A 167 7.31 28.27 25.51
C GLY A 167 8.25 27.15 25.02
N PRO A 168 9.50 27.46 24.61
CA PRO A 168 10.40 26.48 24.00
C PRO A 168 10.67 25.24 24.87
N PHE A 169 10.89 25.43 26.17
CA PHE A 169 11.17 24.34 27.10
C PHE A 169 9.95 23.40 27.26
N GLU A 170 8.75 23.97 27.37
CA GLU A 170 7.52 23.21 27.48
C GLU A 170 7.23 22.44 26.18
N ALA A 171 7.37 23.10 25.02
CA ALA A 171 7.20 22.49 23.71
C ALA A 171 8.11 21.27 23.52
N GLN A 172 9.38 21.39 23.91
CA GLN A 172 10.35 20.30 23.82
C GLN A 172 9.95 19.13 24.73
N ARG A 173 9.58 19.39 25.98
CA ARG A 173 9.15 18.34 26.92
C ARG A 173 7.94 17.56 26.39
N VAL A 174 6.91 18.27 25.91
CA VAL A 174 5.69 17.67 25.35
C VAL A 174 6.00 16.91 24.06
N ALA A 175 6.88 17.43 23.21
CA ALA A 175 7.27 16.76 21.96
C ALA A 175 8.01 15.44 22.22
N ILE A 176 8.92 15.41 23.19
CA ILE A 176 9.64 14.18 23.60
C ILE A 176 8.65 13.11 24.05
N GLU A 177 7.69 13.47 24.90
CA GLU A 177 6.67 12.54 25.40
C GLU A 177 5.78 12.01 24.26
N LYS A 178 5.26 12.90 23.41
CA LYS A 178 4.42 12.50 22.27
C LYS A 178 5.18 11.63 21.27
N ALA A 179 6.44 11.92 20.99
CA ALA A 179 7.27 11.10 20.11
C ALA A 179 7.50 9.70 20.70
N ARG A 180 7.80 9.60 22.00
CA ARG A 180 7.94 8.32 22.71
C ARG A 180 6.65 7.50 22.66
N ASN A 181 5.51 8.14 22.96
CA ASN A 181 4.20 7.49 22.94
C ASN A 181 3.80 7.04 21.53
N ARG A 182 4.15 7.81 20.49
CA ARG A 182 3.95 7.36 19.10
C ARG A 182 4.82 6.16 18.79
N MET A 183 6.10 6.20 19.15
CA MET A 183 7.04 5.13 18.82
C MET A 183 6.82 3.83 19.59
N SER A 184 6.13 3.85 20.75
CA SER A 184 5.80 2.63 21.50
C SER A 184 4.86 1.68 20.75
N ILE A 185 4.02 2.23 19.87
CA ILE A 185 3.07 1.49 19.03
C ILE A 185 3.50 1.37 17.56
N THR A 186 4.50 2.12 17.13
CA THR A 186 5.06 2.02 15.77
C THR A 186 6.04 0.85 15.69
N ALA A 187 6.20 0.22 14.52
CA ALA A 187 7.25 -0.72 14.14
C ALA A 187 7.97 -0.20 12.88
N ALA A 188 9.26 -0.53 12.74
CA ALA A 188 9.95 -0.38 11.47
C ALA A 188 9.60 -1.60 10.60
N LEU A 189 9.13 -1.37 9.39
CA LEU A 189 8.56 -2.38 8.52
C LEU A 189 9.55 -2.78 7.42
N HIS A 190 9.59 -4.09 7.14
CA HIS A 190 10.16 -4.65 5.93
C HIS A 190 9.01 -4.91 4.94
N ASN A 191 9.15 -4.49 3.68
CA ASN A 191 8.15 -4.72 2.63
C ASN A 191 8.83 -5.43 1.42
N PRO A 192 8.62 -6.74 1.23
CA PRO A 192 7.87 -7.64 2.10
C PRO A 192 8.65 -7.95 3.39
N ASP A 193 7.98 -8.63 4.33
CA ASP A 193 8.58 -9.15 5.57
C ASP A 193 9.78 -10.02 5.23
N LEU A 194 10.80 -10.06 6.09
CA LEU A 194 11.96 -10.92 5.92
C LEU A 194 11.57 -12.39 5.74
N VAL A 195 10.52 -12.86 6.45
CA VAL A 195 9.99 -14.22 6.33
C VAL A 195 9.37 -14.48 4.95
N ALA A 196 8.93 -13.41 4.28
CA ALA A 196 8.35 -13.44 2.94
C ALA A 196 9.37 -13.06 1.84
N GLY A 197 10.66 -13.20 2.11
CA GLY A 197 11.72 -12.94 1.14
C GLY A 197 12.20 -11.48 1.11
N GLY A 198 11.81 -10.67 2.09
CA GLY A 198 12.22 -9.27 2.21
C GLY A 198 13.73 -9.08 2.32
N ARG A 199 14.22 -7.97 1.78
CA ARG A 199 15.57 -7.48 2.06
C ARG A 199 15.62 -6.87 3.45
N ASP A 200 16.77 -6.96 4.13
CA ASP A 200 16.96 -6.31 5.43
C ASP A 200 17.20 -4.80 5.26
N VAL A 201 16.15 -4.12 4.83
CA VAL A 201 16.02 -2.67 4.67
C VAL A 201 14.68 -2.23 5.26
N ILE A 202 14.64 -1.06 5.89
CA ILE A 202 13.38 -0.51 6.41
C ILE A 202 12.70 0.29 5.32
N SER A 203 11.50 -0.13 4.95
CA SER A 203 10.72 0.46 3.85
C SER A 203 9.73 1.51 4.34
N ASP A 204 9.18 1.33 5.55
CA ASP A 204 8.15 2.21 6.13
C ASP A 204 8.07 2.04 7.65
N PHE A 205 7.18 2.79 8.30
CA PHE A 205 6.78 2.65 9.68
C PHE A 205 5.25 2.44 9.79
N GLY A 206 4.83 1.54 10.68
CA GLY A 206 3.40 1.27 10.88
C GLY A 206 3.08 0.72 12.25
N ASP A 207 1.79 0.49 12.51
CA ASP A 207 1.32 -0.08 13.77
C ASP A 207 1.93 -1.47 14.01
N ARG A 208 2.59 -1.61 15.17
CA ARG A 208 3.33 -2.79 15.58
C ARG A 208 2.44 -4.01 15.83
N GLN A 209 1.23 -3.79 16.35
CA GLN A 209 0.29 -4.89 16.58
C GLN A 209 -0.18 -5.45 15.25
N VAL A 210 -0.55 -4.56 14.32
CA VAL A 210 -0.95 -4.93 12.96
C VAL A 210 0.17 -5.69 12.25
N ASN A 211 1.40 -5.18 12.29
CA ASN A 211 2.56 -5.85 11.71
C ASN A 211 2.73 -7.28 12.27
N SER A 212 2.56 -7.44 13.59
CA SER A 212 2.66 -8.76 14.22
C SER A 212 1.56 -9.74 13.77
N VAL A 213 0.35 -9.26 13.52
CA VAL A 213 -0.78 -10.09 13.05
C VAL A 213 -0.57 -10.54 11.61
N ILE A 214 -0.04 -9.67 10.75
CA ILE A 214 0.34 -10.01 9.37
C ILE A 214 1.53 -10.98 9.37
N GLY A 215 2.57 -10.66 10.12
CA GLY A 215 3.81 -11.45 10.19
C GLY A 215 3.59 -12.90 10.60
N ALA A 216 2.77 -13.14 11.63
CA ALA A 216 2.47 -14.49 12.13
C ALA A 216 1.80 -15.40 11.10
N GLN A 217 1.18 -14.82 10.07
CA GLN A 217 0.41 -15.53 9.05
C GLN A 217 1.26 -16.04 7.88
N TRP A 218 2.46 -15.48 7.68
CA TRP A 218 3.34 -15.85 6.58
C TRP A 218 3.73 -17.33 6.58
N LYS A 219 4.04 -17.90 7.75
CA LYS A 219 4.49 -19.30 7.86
C LYS A 219 3.58 -20.30 7.14
N THR A 220 2.28 -20.05 7.15
CA THR A 220 1.28 -20.94 6.51
C THR A 220 1.06 -20.67 5.03
N ARG A 221 1.46 -19.50 4.51
CA ARG A 221 1.20 -19.05 3.13
C ARG A 221 2.41 -19.23 2.22
N ILE A 222 3.62 -19.13 2.78
CA ILE A 222 4.87 -19.26 2.04
C ILE A 222 4.99 -20.57 1.25
N PRO A 223 4.58 -21.76 1.78
CA PRO A 223 4.70 -23.00 1.01
C PRO A 223 3.92 -22.98 -0.31
N ASN A 224 2.68 -22.49 -0.31
CA ASN A 224 1.86 -22.43 -1.52
C ASN A 224 2.33 -21.35 -2.48
N LEU A 225 2.78 -20.21 -1.96
CA LEU A 225 3.38 -19.15 -2.78
C LEU A 225 4.70 -19.63 -3.43
N LYS A 226 5.55 -20.33 -2.69
CA LYS A 226 6.79 -20.96 -3.20
C LYS A 226 6.48 -21.93 -4.33
N LYS A 227 5.51 -22.83 -4.13
CA LYS A 227 5.09 -23.79 -5.15
C LYS A 227 4.60 -23.10 -6.43
N ALA A 228 3.89 -21.98 -6.30
CA ALA A 228 3.45 -21.21 -7.46
C ALA A 228 4.65 -20.58 -8.20
N ALA A 229 5.59 -19.99 -7.47
CA ALA A 229 6.81 -19.40 -8.04
C ALA A 229 7.70 -20.45 -8.75
N GLU A 230 7.79 -21.67 -8.21
CA GLU A 230 8.58 -22.77 -8.80
C GLU A 230 8.06 -23.24 -10.17
N THR A 231 6.82 -22.93 -10.53
CA THR A 231 6.26 -23.24 -11.87
C THR A 231 6.89 -22.42 -12.99
N VAL A 232 7.58 -21.32 -12.67
CA VAL A 232 8.30 -20.52 -13.65
C VAL A 232 9.59 -21.26 -14.04
N PRO A 233 9.86 -21.45 -15.35
CA PRO A 233 11.08 -22.11 -15.83
C PRO A 233 12.34 -21.43 -15.31
N LEU A 234 13.34 -22.22 -14.91
CA LEU A 234 14.55 -21.77 -14.21
C LEU A 234 15.24 -20.62 -14.94
N GLU A 235 15.43 -20.76 -16.25
CA GLU A 235 16.06 -19.79 -17.15
C GLU A 235 15.32 -18.46 -17.26
N SER A 236 14.04 -18.41 -16.89
CA SER A 236 13.22 -17.20 -16.95
C SER A 236 13.11 -16.48 -15.60
N ARG A 237 13.42 -17.14 -14.48
CA ARG A 237 13.12 -16.66 -13.12
C ARG A 237 13.78 -15.31 -12.77
N GLY A 238 14.96 -15.03 -13.32
CA GLY A 238 15.66 -13.76 -13.11
C GLY A 238 15.05 -12.57 -13.86
N SER A 239 14.19 -12.81 -14.86
CA SER A 239 13.54 -11.75 -15.66
C SER A 239 12.03 -11.65 -15.42
N ILE A 240 11.43 -12.68 -14.82
CA ILE A 240 10.01 -12.73 -14.47
C ILE A 240 9.81 -12.24 -13.04
N ARG A 241 8.93 -11.27 -12.86
CA ARG A 241 8.50 -10.78 -11.55
C ARG A 241 7.45 -11.67 -10.91
N MET A 242 7.40 -11.63 -9.58
CA MET A 242 6.27 -12.16 -8.83
C MET A 242 4.97 -11.43 -9.26
N ASN A 243 3.85 -12.13 -9.14
CA ASN A 243 2.52 -11.60 -9.44
C ASN A 243 1.53 -12.15 -8.43
N VAL A 244 1.40 -11.44 -7.31
CA VAL A 244 0.73 -11.91 -6.10
C VAL A 244 -0.40 -10.95 -5.76
N LYS A 245 -1.52 -11.53 -5.31
CA LYS A 245 -2.60 -10.78 -4.66
C LYS A 245 -2.74 -11.21 -3.19
N LEU A 246 -2.60 -10.23 -2.30
CA LEU A 246 -2.90 -10.32 -0.87
C LEU A 246 -4.22 -9.61 -0.59
N HIS A 247 -5.00 -10.15 0.32
CA HIS A 247 -6.28 -9.57 0.70
C HIS A 247 -6.65 -9.96 2.13
N LYS A 248 -7.50 -9.17 2.78
CA LYS A 248 -8.10 -9.50 4.08
C LYS A 248 -9.14 -10.61 3.89
N CYS A 249 -9.28 -11.51 4.86
CA CYS A 249 -10.55 -12.21 5.09
C CYS A 249 -11.51 -11.16 5.67
#